data_AF-A0A355G6D6-F1
#
_entry.id   AF-A0A355G6D6-F1
#
_cell.length_a   1.000
_cell.length_b   1.000
_cell.length_c   1.000
_cell.angle_alpha   90.00
_cell.angle_beta   90.00
_cell.angle_gamma   90.00
#
_symmetry.space_group_name_H-M   'P 1'
#
loop_
_entity.id
_entity.type
_entity.pdbx_description
1 polymer ?
#
loop_
_entity_poly.entity_id
_entity_poly.type
_entity_poly.pdbx_seq_one_letter_code
_entity_poly.pdbx_strand_id
1 'polypeptide(L)'
;MSERGRETDPGVDQATTVETPRRKFRWKWGLAILVLGIAVIFIDWFRLAPDRTYQVFAVYKGIRNILLGLFLWWLLFSGLAWKTRFKGLGGAVLVFVL
;
A
#
# COMPACT_ATOMS: atom_id res chain seq x y z
N MET A 1 -31.79 61.81 -3.41
CA MET A 1 -30.35 61.84 -3.06
C MET A 1 -30.07 60.52 -2.37
N SER A 2 -29.68 59.52 -3.17
CA SER A 2 -29.63 58.11 -2.79
C SER A 2 -28.24 57.79 -2.23
N GLU A 3 -28.14 57.47 -0.94
CA GLU A 3 -26.87 57.06 -0.34
C GLU A 3 -26.69 55.54 -0.40
N ARG A 4 -25.54 55.16 -0.99
CA ARG A 4 -24.72 53.97 -0.73
C ARG A 4 -25.41 52.61 -0.81
N GLY A 5 -25.30 52.03 -2.01
CA GLY A 5 -25.27 50.58 -2.16
C GLY A 5 -24.19 49.98 -1.25
N ARG A 6 -24.57 48.96 -0.49
CA ARG A 6 -23.61 48.00 0.05
C ARG A 6 -23.08 47.22 -1.14
N GLU A 7 -21.90 47.60 -1.63
CA GLU A 7 -21.06 46.68 -2.38
C GLU A 7 -20.70 45.54 -1.43
N THR A 8 -21.42 44.43 -1.60
CA THR A 8 -21.01 43.14 -1.07
C THR A 8 -19.75 42.75 -1.80
N ASP A 9 -18.62 43.01 -1.14
CA ASP A 9 -17.28 42.61 -1.54
C ASP A 9 -17.26 41.09 -1.80
N PRO A 10 -17.23 40.60 -3.06
CA PRO A 10 -17.26 39.16 -3.35
C PRO A 10 -15.86 38.54 -3.27
N GLY A 11 -15.01 39.07 -2.39
CA GLY A 11 -13.56 38.82 -2.38
C GLY A 11 -13.04 37.83 -1.34
N VAL A 12 -13.87 37.38 -0.38
CA VAL A 12 -13.37 36.62 0.81
C VAL A 12 -13.62 35.10 0.73
N ASP A 13 -14.25 34.61 -0.33
CA ASP A 13 -14.48 33.15 -0.52
C ASP A 13 -13.43 32.46 -1.39
N GLN A 14 -12.27 33.08 -1.61
CA GLN A 14 -11.09 32.33 -2.04
C GLN A 14 -10.48 31.63 -0.83
N ALA A 15 -11.23 30.68 -0.28
CA ALA A 15 -10.68 29.55 0.41
C ALA A 15 -9.74 28.88 -0.60
N THR A 16 -8.47 29.28 -0.55
CA THR A 16 -7.36 28.63 -1.24
C THR A 16 -7.40 27.18 -0.81
N THR A 17 -8.16 26.36 -1.54
CA THR A 17 -8.16 24.93 -1.43
C THR A 17 -6.80 24.52 -1.94
N VAL A 18 -5.82 24.58 -1.04
CA VAL A 18 -4.54 23.92 -1.21
C VAL A 18 -4.91 22.46 -1.40
N GLU A 19 -5.05 22.04 -2.66
CA GLU A 19 -5.16 20.64 -3.05
C GLU A 19 -3.90 19.99 -2.53
N THR A 20 -3.99 19.50 -1.30
CA THR A 20 -2.95 18.72 -0.67
C THR A 20 -2.77 17.56 -1.63
N PRO A 21 -1.58 17.36 -2.22
CA PRO A 21 -1.40 16.33 -3.23
C PRO A 21 -1.75 14.99 -2.57
N ARG A 22 -2.95 14.48 -2.87
CA ARG A 22 -3.43 13.19 -2.38
C ARG A 22 -2.56 12.16 -3.06
N ARG A 23 -1.47 11.80 -2.38
CA ARG A 23 -0.53 10.76 -2.81
C ARG A 23 -1.34 9.48 -2.98
N LYS A 24 -1.69 9.15 -4.23
CA LYS A 24 -2.59 8.04 -4.56
C LYS A 24 -1.93 6.75 -4.08
N PHE A 25 -2.54 6.09 -3.10
CA PHE A 25 -2.08 4.80 -2.59
C PHE A 25 -2.14 3.76 -3.71
N ARG A 26 -0.99 3.18 -4.07
CA ARG A 26 -0.84 2.30 -5.25
C ARG A 26 -1.18 0.84 -4.93
N TRP A 27 -2.26 0.59 -4.19
CA TRP A 27 -2.63 -0.73 -3.64
C TRP A 27 -2.65 -1.87 -4.68
N LYS A 28 -3.04 -1.57 -5.92
CA LYS A 28 -3.08 -2.52 -7.05
C LYS A 28 -1.75 -3.26 -7.24
N TRP A 29 -0.62 -2.60 -6.96
CA TRP A 29 0.70 -3.20 -7.09
C TRP A 29 1.02 -4.18 -5.96
N GLY A 30 0.59 -3.89 -4.73
CA GLY A 30 0.71 -4.84 -3.61
C GLY A 30 -0.15 -6.08 -3.84
N LEU A 31 -1.38 -5.88 -4.34
CA LEU A 31 -2.25 -6.98 -4.73
C LEU A 31 -1.66 -7.82 -5.87
N ALA A 32 -1.05 -7.18 -6.86
CA ALA A 32 -0.38 -7.90 -7.95
C ALA A 32 0.77 -8.79 -7.44
N ILE A 33 1.58 -8.31 -6.50
CA ILE A 33 2.67 -9.10 -5.88
C ILE A 33 2.10 -10.30 -5.13
N LEU A 34 1.01 -10.10 -4.38
CA LEU A 34 0.34 -11.17 -3.65
C LEU A 34 -0.18 -12.26 -4.61
N VAL A 35 -0.93 -11.87 -5.63
CA VAL A 35 -1.51 -12.80 -6.61
C VAL A 35 -0.42 -13.53 -7.39
N LEU A 36 0.62 -12.81 -7.83
CA LEU A 36 1.75 -13.39 -8.55
C LEU A 36 2.49 -14.43 -7.68
N GLY A 37 2.76 -14.10 -6.42
CA GLY A 37 3.43 -15.03 -5.52
C GLY A 37 2.60 -16.28 -5.22
N ILE A 38 1.29 -16.13 -5.04
CA ILE A 38 0.37 -17.29 -4.89
C ILE A 38 0.42 -18.16 -6.14
N ALA A 39 0.38 -17.56 -7.34
CA ALA A 39 0.47 -18.30 -8.59
C ALA A 39 1.78 -19.08 -8.70
N VAL A 40 2.92 -18.50 -8.30
CA VAL A 40 4.22 -19.18 -8.27
C VAL A 40 4.19 -20.37 -7.30
N ILE A 41 3.62 -20.21 -6.10
CA ILE A 41 3.48 -21.32 -5.14
C ILE A 41 2.65 -22.46 -5.75
N PHE A 42 1.55 -22.15 -6.42
CA PHE A 42 0.73 -23.14 -7.10
C PHE A 42 1.50 -23.88 -8.20
N ILE A 43 2.28 -23.15 -9.01
CA ILE A 43 3.10 -23.76 -10.06
C ILE A 43 4.14 -24.70 -9.44
N ASP A 44 4.85 -24.27 -8.41
CA ASP A 44 5.87 -25.09 -7.75
C ASP A 44 5.25 -26.34 -7.11
N TRP A 45 4.07 -26.20 -6.50
CA TRP A 45 3.34 -27.30 -5.88
C TRP A 45 2.91 -28.39 -6.88
N PHE A 46 2.38 -27.99 -8.03
CA PHE A 46 1.81 -28.92 -9.02
C PHE A 46 2.82 -29.43 -10.05
N ARG A 47 3.89 -28.67 -10.37
CA ARG A 47 4.82 -29.02 -11.45
C ARG A 47 6.22 -29.42 -11.00
N LEU A 48 6.74 -28.85 -9.92
CA LEU A 48 8.18 -28.97 -9.59
C LEU A 48 8.47 -29.87 -8.39
N ALA A 49 7.49 -30.18 -7.56
CA ALA A 49 7.71 -30.96 -6.35
C ALA A 49 7.50 -32.47 -6.59
N PRO A 50 8.57 -33.30 -6.56
CA PRO A 50 8.48 -34.74 -6.81
C PRO A 50 7.81 -35.52 -5.67
N ASP A 51 7.82 -34.96 -4.45
CA ASP A 51 7.21 -35.56 -3.26
C ASP A 51 6.69 -34.48 -2.29
N ARG A 52 5.84 -34.91 -1.34
CA ARG A 52 5.12 -34.03 -0.40
C ARG A 52 6.04 -33.13 0.43
N THR A 53 7.28 -33.54 0.66
CA THR A 53 8.26 -32.76 1.42
C THR A 53 8.65 -31.48 0.68
N TYR A 54 8.98 -31.60 -0.61
CA TYR A 54 9.34 -30.44 -1.43
C TYR A 54 8.15 -29.52 -1.69
N GLN A 55 6.94 -30.05 -1.73
CA GLN A 55 5.71 -29.25 -1.81
C GLN A 55 5.60 -28.29 -0.62
N VAL A 56 5.79 -28.80 0.60
CA VAL A 56 5.76 -27.97 1.81
C VAL A 56 6.90 -26.94 1.80
N PHE A 57 8.12 -27.34 1.43
CA PHE A 57 9.25 -26.40 1.33
C PHE A 57 9.04 -25.30 0.28
N ALA A 58 8.40 -25.62 -0.85
CA ALA A 58 8.06 -24.63 -1.88
C ALA A 58 7.07 -23.58 -1.33
N VAL A 59 6.07 -24.02 -0.56
CA VAL A 59 5.13 -23.09 0.11
C VAL A 59 5.86 -22.17 1.07
N TYR A 60 6.73 -22.69 1.94
CA TYR A 60 7.52 -21.85 2.87
C TYR A 60 8.38 -20.82 2.13
N LYS A 61 9.09 -21.25 1.08
CA LYS A 61 9.89 -20.33 0.25
C LYS A 61 9.02 -19.28 -0.43
N GLY A 62 7.86 -19.67 -0.95
CA GLY A 62 6.93 -18.76 -1.60
C GLY A 62 6.33 -17.74 -0.64
N ILE A 63 5.87 -18.17 0.55
CA ILE A 63 5.36 -17.26 1.59
C ILE A 63 6.44 -16.25 1.97
N ARG A 64 7.68 -16.70 2.21
CA ARG A 64 8.81 -15.80 2.52
C ARG A 64 9.02 -14.77 1.40
N ASN A 65 8.99 -15.20 0.15
CA ASN A 65 9.19 -14.31 -1.01
C ASN A 65 8.03 -13.32 -1.18
N ILE A 66 6.78 -13.73 -0.93
CA ILE A 66 5.61 -12.84 -0.90
C ILE A 66 5.79 -11.79 0.18
N LEU A 67 6.13 -12.19 1.40
CA LEU A 67 6.33 -11.25 2.51
C LEU A 67 7.43 -10.23 2.20
N LEU A 68 8.57 -10.69 1.70
CA LEU A 68 9.67 -9.81 1.28
C LEU A 68 9.26 -8.86 0.15
N GLY A 69 8.56 -9.36 -0.87
CA GLY A 69 8.06 -8.56 -1.98
C GLY A 69 7.04 -7.51 -1.54
N LEU A 70 6.12 -7.89 -0.67
CA LEU A 70 5.10 -7.00 -0.10
C LEU A 70 5.74 -5.95 0.81
N PHE A 71 6.77 -6.32 1.58
CA PHE A 71 7.55 -5.42 2.41
C PHE A 71 8.35 -4.41 1.59
N LEU A 72 9.03 -4.86 0.52
CA LEU A 72 9.73 -3.98 -0.42
C LEU A 72 8.75 -3.03 -1.11
N TRP A 73 7.59 -3.54 -1.53
CA TRP A 73 6.54 -2.73 -2.12
C TRP A 73 6.00 -1.69 -1.14
N TRP A 74 5.80 -2.07 0.12
CA TRP A 74 5.41 -1.16 1.19
C TRP A 74 6.43 -0.04 1.41
N LEU A 75 7.72 -0.38 1.41
CA LEU A 75 8.82 0.57 1.58
C LEU A 75 9.04 1.49 0.38
N LEU A 76 8.89 1.01 -0.85
CA LEU A 76 9.33 1.75 -2.03
C LEU A 76 8.15 2.30 -2.86
N PHE A 77 7.13 1.48 -3.12
CA PHE A 77 6.13 1.72 -4.17
C PHE A 77 4.72 2.02 -3.69
N SER A 78 4.43 1.80 -2.41
CA SER A 78 3.12 2.03 -1.78
C SER A 78 2.61 3.47 -1.93
N GLY A 79 3.52 4.44 -2.10
CA GLY A 79 3.14 5.85 -2.22
C GLY A 79 2.67 6.46 -0.90
N LEU A 80 2.78 5.75 0.23
CA LEU A 80 2.53 6.30 1.56
C LEU A 80 3.62 7.29 1.98
N ALA A 81 3.22 8.35 2.67
CA ALA A 81 4.14 9.27 3.34
C ALA A 81 5.03 8.52 4.34
N TRP A 82 6.31 8.92 4.45
CA TRP A 82 7.31 8.25 5.29
C TRP A 82 6.87 8.12 6.76
N LYS A 83 6.09 9.10 7.26
CA LYS A 83 5.48 9.08 8.60
C LYS A 83 4.47 7.93 8.79
N THR A 84 3.69 7.61 7.77
CA THR A 84 2.71 6.50 7.81
C THR A 84 3.39 5.14 7.73
N ARG A 85 4.57 5.06 7.09
CA ARG A 85 5.38 3.84 7.02
C ARG A 85 5.90 3.41 8.39
N PHE A 86 6.35 4.36 9.22
CA PHE A 86 6.79 4.07 10.59
C PHE A 86 5.64 3.67 11.52
N LYS A 87 4.46 4.29 11.41
CA LYS A 87 3.27 3.83 12.14
C LYS A 87 2.86 2.42 11.74
N GLY A 88 2.89 2.12 10.44
CA GLY A 88 2.62 0.77 9.93
C GLY A 88 3.67 -0.25 10.37
N LEU A 89 4.95 0.12 10.37
CA LEU A 89 6.04 -0.74 10.86
C LEU A 89 5.89 -1.03 12.35
N GLY A 90 5.56 -0.01 13.16
CA GLY A 90 5.27 -0.19 14.58
C GLY A 90 4.11 -1.16 14.83
N GLY A 91 3.01 -1.04 14.07
CA GLY A 91 1.91 -2.00 14.12
C GLY A 91 2.30 -3.42 13.70
N ALA A 92 3.08 -3.55 12.61
CA ALA A 92 3.56 -4.84 12.13
C ALA A 92 4.48 -5.54 13.16
N VAL A 93 5.38 -4.79 13.79
CA VAL A 93 6.25 -5.32 14.87
C VAL A 93 5.41 -5.74 16.07
N LEU A 94 4.42 -4.94 16.46
CA LEU A 94 3.53 -5.28 17.57
C LEU A 94 2.77 -6.58 17.32
N VAL A 95 2.23 -6.78 16.12
CA VAL A 95 1.56 -8.03 15.71
C VAL A 95 2.53 -9.22 15.66
N PHE A 96 3.81 -8.98 15.38
CA PHE A 96 4.81 -10.05 15.33
C PHE A 96 5.32 -10.47 16.72
N VAL A 97 5.21 -9.59 17.71
CA VAL A 97 5.68 -9.83 19.10
C VAL A 97 4.55 -10.34 20.01
N LEU A 98 3.29 -10.06 19.67
CA LEU A 98 2.10 -10.56 20.37
C LEU A 98 1.73 -11.99 19.95
#